data_AF-Q97AL7-F1
#
_entry.id   AF-Q97AL7-F1
#
_cell.length_a   1.000
_cell.length_b   1.000
_cell.length_c   1.000
_cell.angle_alpha   90.00
_cell.angle_beta   90.00
_cell.angle_gamma   90.00
#
_symmetry.space_group_name_H-M   'P 1'
#
loop_
_entity.id
_entity.type
_entity.pdbx_description
1 polymer ?
#
loop_
_entity_poly.entity_id
_entity_poly.type
_entity_poly.pdbx_seq_one_letter_code
_entity_poly.pdbx_strand_id
1 'polypeptide(L)'
;MDDVETLIKNADRNFEKEKYIDALRDYLAAIEKVQDDDLKAEIAYKVSQIYHYLQKDSDENSMKFAEIALKIHEEKGEMDLQVLDLINIGTILIDSGKKEDGMRKLDEAIEKAKETNDDELIMISLTSKAGIISDSDPDEAFKIYQDVAEKSEKIEDWEDYFDALSGLINITRKKDEGKAFQMAMDAIDKLEKISATIKSKKERKEFIESFSYLYDTASDIAMALDNVEDAIEIAKRLQNQA
;
A
#
# COMPACT_ATOMS: atom_id res chain seq x y z
N MET A 1 8.18 -24.14 -20.30
CA MET A 1 8.57 -23.65 -18.96
C MET A 1 9.46 -22.43 -19.14
N ASP A 2 10.57 -22.54 -19.88
CA ASP A 2 11.53 -21.45 -20.16
C ASP A 2 10.92 -20.14 -20.70
N ASP A 3 9.85 -20.21 -21.50
CA ASP A 3 9.19 -19.02 -22.05
C ASP A 3 8.29 -18.30 -21.01
N VAL A 4 7.62 -19.04 -20.12
CA VAL A 4 6.74 -18.47 -19.09
C VAL A 4 7.56 -17.77 -18.01
N GLU A 5 8.61 -18.42 -17.52
CA GLU A 5 9.51 -17.83 -16.52
C GLU A 5 10.20 -16.57 -17.06
N THR A 6 10.58 -16.57 -18.33
CA THR A 6 11.18 -15.39 -18.97
C THR A 6 10.17 -14.24 -19.06
N LEU A 7 8.91 -14.52 -19.39
CA LEU A 7 7.85 -13.51 -19.42
C LEU A 7 7.60 -12.92 -18.03
N ILE A 8 7.44 -13.75 -17.00
CA ILE A 8 7.24 -13.32 -15.61
C ILE A 8 8.41 -12.45 -15.15
N LYS A 9 9.66 -12.91 -15.34
CA LYS A 9 10.85 -12.14 -14.96
C LYS A 9 10.97 -10.80 -15.68
N ASN A 10 10.61 -10.74 -16.95
CA ASN A 10 10.58 -9.48 -17.70
C ASN A 10 9.48 -8.55 -17.18
N ALA A 11 8.31 -9.11 -16.87
CA ALA A 11 7.18 -8.39 -16.32
C ALA A 11 7.50 -7.79 -14.95
N ASP A 12 8.04 -8.59 -14.00
CA ASP A 12 8.46 -8.14 -12.68
C ASP A 12 9.48 -7.00 -12.77
N ARG A 13 10.51 -7.16 -13.61
CA ARG A 13 11.53 -6.11 -13.82
C ARG A 13 10.93 -4.83 -14.40
N ASN A 14 9.92 -4.94 -15.26
CA ASN A 14 9.25 -3.77 -15.83
C ASN A 14 8.33 -3.13 -14.78
N PHE A 15 7.67 -3.93 -13.95
CA PHE A 15 6.84 -3.46 -12.83
C PHE A 15 7.67 -2.67 -11.81
N GLU A 16 8.83 -3.20 -11.39
CA GLU A 16 9.80 -2.52 -10.52
C GLU A 16 10.29 -1.18 -11.09
N LYS A 17 10.24 -1.00 -12.41
CA LYS A 17 10.63 0.22 -13.11
C LYS A 17 9.44 1.11 -13.47
N GLU A 18 8.27 0.81 -12.91
CA GLU A 18 6.99 1.51 -13.17
C GLU A 18 6.59 1.51 -14.65
N LYS A 19 7.14 0.57 -15.43
CA LYS A 19 6.77 0.38 -16.84
C LYS A 19 5.55 -0.52 -16.93
N TYR A 20 4.45 -0.07 -16.34
CA TYR A 20 3.25 -0.88 -16.13
C TYR A 20 2.66 -1.44 -17.42
N ILE A 21 2.72 -0.71 -18.53
CA ILE A 21 2.23 -1.20 -19.83
C ILE A 21 3.08 -2.37 -20.36
N ASP A 22 4.42 -2.26 -20.23
CA ASP A 22 5.32 -3.34 -20.64
C ASP A 22 5.18 -4.56 -19.70
N ALA A 23 5.04 -4.33 -18.40
CA ALA A 23 4.79 -5.37 -17.42
C ALA A 23 3.48 -6.10 -17.71
N LEU A 24 2.40 -5.36 -17.94
CA LEU A 24 1.07 -5.89 -18.26
C LEU A 24 1.11 -6.77 -19.50
N ARG A 25 1.78 -6.34 -20.58
CA ARG A 25 1.91 -7.14 -21.80
C ARG A 25 2.55 -8.49 -21.52
N ASP A 26 3.64 -8.50 -20.76
CA ASP A 26 4.41 -9.72 -20.49
C ASP A 26 3.66 -10.64 -19.50
N TYR A 27 2.99 -10.10 -18.48
CA TYR A 27 2.11 -10.88 -17.59
C TYR A 27 0.91 -11.49 -18.32
N LEU A 28 0.24 -10.74 -19.21
CA LEU A 28 -0.86 -11.28 -20.01
C LEU A 28 -0.39 -12.40 -20.95
N ALA A 29 0.82 -12.30 -21.49
CA ALA A 29 1.39 -13.39 -22.28
C ALA A 29 1.75 -14.61 -21.41
N ALA A 30 2.17 -14.40 -20.16
CA ALA A 30 2.50 -15.46 -19.21
C ALA A 30 1.25 -16.22 -18.74
N ILE A 31 0.18 -15.50 -18.37
CA ILE A 31 -1.04 -16.11 -17.79
C ILE A 31 -1.78 -17.03 -18.78
N GLU A 32 -1.65 -16.80 -20.09
CA GLU A 32 -2.20 -17.66 -21.14
C GLU A 32 -1.44 -18.99 -21.28
N LYS A 33 -0.20 -19.06 -20.79
CA LYS A 33 0.71 -20.20 -20.97
C LYS A 33 0.99 -20.96 -19.67
N VAL A 34 0.88 -20.29 -18.52
CA VAL A 34 1.13 -20.87 -17.20
C VAL A 34 0.14 -22.02 -16.94
N GLN A 35 0.66 -23.12 -16.40
CA GLN A 35 -0.13 -24.31 -16.02
C GLN A 35 -0.19 -24.49 -14.51
N ASP A 36 0.70 -23.82 -13.79
CA ASP A 36 0.76 -23.82 -12.35
C ASP A 36 -0.24 -22.81 -11.80
N ASP A 37 -1.16 -23.27 -10.96
CA ASP A 37 -2.25 -22.43 -10.46
C ASP A 37 -1.75 -21.36 -9.49
N ASP A 38 -0.68 -21.61 -8.73
CA ASP A 38 -0.09 -20.60 -7.82
C ASP A 38 0.46 -19.43 -8.60
N LEU A 39 1.30 -19.72 -9.59
CA LEU A 39 1.82 -18.69 -10.49
C LEU A 39 0.70 -18.00 -11.26
N LYS A 40 -0.36 -18.72 -11.63
CA LYS A 40 -1.51 -18.11 -12.31
C LYS A 40 -2.24 -17.11 -11.43
N ALA A 41 -2.45 -17.43 -10.16
CA ALA A 41 -3.11 -16.55 -9.21
C ALA A 41 -2.24 -15.31 -8.91
N GLU A 42 -0.93 -15.50 -8.72
CA GLU A 42 0.01 -14.40 -8.53
C GLU A 42 0.02 -13.44 -9.74
N ILE A 43 0.09 -13.99 -10.95
CA ILE A 43 0.03 -13.17 -12.18
C ILE A 43 -1.31 -12.47 -12.30
N ALA A 44 -2.43 -13.15 -12.01
CA ALA A 44 -3.76 -12.56 -12.06
C ALA A 44 -3.88 -11.39 -11.07
N TYR A 45 -3.38 -11.54 -9.85
CA TYR A 45 -3.36 -10.48 -8.85
C TYR A 45 -2.57 -9.25 -9.35
N LYS A 46 -1.34 -9.45 -9.85
CA LYS A 46 -0.51 -8.36 -10.40
C LYS A 46 -1.15 -7.68 -11.61
N VAL A 47 -1.75 -8.45 -12.52
CA VAL A 47 -2.47 -7.91 -13.69
C VAL A 47 -3.67 -7.08 -13.25
N SER A 48 -4.42 -7.54 -12.24
CA SER A 48 -5.53 -6.81 -11.65
C SER A 48 -5.09 -5.44 -11.12
N GLN A 49 -4.01 -5.41 -10.32
CA GLN A 49 -3.46 -4.18 -9.77
C GLN A 49 -3.01 -3.21 -10.86
N ILE A 50 -2.33 -3.70 -11.92
CA ILE A 50 -1.91 -2.85 -13.03
C ILE A 50 -3.11 -2.27 -13.79
N TYR A 51 -4.13 -3.09 -14.08
CA TYR A 51 -5.34 -2.58 -14.72
C TYR A 51 -6.04 -1.54 -13.85
N HIS A 52 -6.14 -1.79 -12.55
CA HIS A 52 -6.74 -0.83 -11.62
C HIS A 52 -6.00 0.50 -11.64
N TYR A 53 -4.67 0.49 -11.60
CA TYR A 53 -3.85 1.69 -11.72
C TYR A 53 -4.06 2.43 -13.05
N LEU A 54 -4.10 1.71 -14.17
CA LEU A 54 -4.22 2.31 -15.51
C LEU A 54 -5.65 2.73 -15.88
N GLN A 55 -6.67 2.16 -15.23
CA GLN A 55 -8.08 2.29 -15.57
C GLN A 55 -8.94 2.54 -14.32
N LYS A 56 -8.54 3.47 -13.46
CA LYS A 56 -9.15 3.68 -12.14
C LYS A 56 -10.68 3.80 -12.14
N ASP A 57 -11.26 4.46 -13.15
CA ASP A 57 -12.72 4.66 -13.26
C ASP A 57 -13.48 3.44 -13.85
N SER A 58 -12.78 2.35 -14.19
CA SER A 58 -13.35 1.13 -14.78
C SER A 58 -12.86 -0.11 -14.06
N ASP A 59 -13.80 -0.92 -13.59
CA ASP A 59 -13.51 -2.14 -12.87
C ASP A 59 -13.43 -3.38 -13.77
N GLU A 60 -13.73 -3.28 -15.07
CA GLU A 60 -13.93 -4.45 -15.94
C GLU A 60 -12.69 -5.37 -16.00
N ASN A 61 -11.54 -4.82 -16.38
CA ASN A 61 -10.32 -5.63 -16.51
C ASN A 61 -9.74 -5.99 -15.15
N SER A 62 -9.67 -5.03 -14.22
CA SER A 62 -9.12 -5.27 -12.88
C SER A 62 -9.92 -6.34 -12.13
N MET A 63 -11.25 -6.25 -12.11
CA MET A 63 -12.10 -7.26 -11.47
C MET A 63 -11.99 -8.63 -12.11
N LYS A 64 -11.94 -8.71 -13.45
CA LYS A 64 -11.79 -9.99 -14.15
C LYS A 64 -10.58 -10.77 -13.62
N PHE A 65 -9.44 -10.12 -13.43
CA PHE A 65 -8.23 -10.79 -12.94
C PHE A 65 -8.22 -10.93 -11.41
N ALA A 66 -8.81 -10.00 -10.67
CA ALA A 66 -8.97 -10.13 -9.22
C ALA A 66 -9.81 -11.37 -8.84
N GLU A 67 -10.90 -11.62 -9.57
CA GLU A 67 -11.75 -12.80 -9.36
C GLU A 67 -11.05 -14.11 -9.72
N ILE A 68 -10.15 -14.10 -10.70
CA ILE A 68 -9.34 -15.28 -11.04
C ILE A 68 -8.40 -15.62 -9.87
N ALA A 69 -7.70 -14.63 -9.31
CA ALA A 69 -6.81 -14.83 -8.17
C ALA A 69 -7.57 -15.35 -6.95
N LEU A 70 -8.64 -14.64 -6.54
CA LEU A 70 -9.49 -15.02 -5.41
C LEU A 70 -10.00 -16.45 -5.55
N LYS A 71 -10.52 -16.81 -6.73
CA LYS A 71 -11.08 -18.14 -6.95
C LYS A 71 -10.04 -19.24 -6.78
N ILE A 72 -8.81 -19.05 -7.28
CA ILE A 72 -7.74 -20.03 -7.13
C ILE A 72 -7.37 -20.17 -5.64
N HIS A 73 -7.14 -19.06 -4.95
CA HIS A 73 -6.80 -19.09 -3.53
C HIS A 73 -7.94 -19.67 -2.66
N GLU A 74 -9.20 -19.48 -3.04
CA GLU A 74 -10.36 -20.16 -2.44
C GLU A 74 -10.33 -21.68 -2.66
N GLU A 75 -10.10 -22.13 -3.89
CA GLU A 75 -10.01 -23.55 -4.24
C GLU A 75 -8.87 -24.26 -3.51
N LYS A 76 -7.79 -23.53 -3.19
CA LYS A 76 -6.62 -24.04 -2.46
C LYS A 76 -6.68 -23.86 -0.95
N GLY A 77 -7.64 -23.07 -0.45
CA GLY A 77 -7.78 -22.79 0.98
C GLY A 77 -6.71 -21.84 1.55
N GLU A 78 -6.11 -21.00 0.70
CA GLU A 78 -5.05 -20.06 1.07
C GLU A 78 -5.66 -18.78 1.66
N MET A 79 -6.03 -18.85 2.94
CA MET A 79 -6.77 -17.79 3.63
C MET A 79 -6.08 -16.43 3.58
N ASP A 80 -4.76 -16.40 3.77
CA ASP A 80 -3.96 -15.17 3.77
C ASP A 80 -4.04 -14.45 2.43
N LEU A 81 -3.95 -15.20 1.32
CA LEU A 81 -4.04 -14.65 -0.02
C LEU A 81 -5.47 -14.21 -0.36
N GLN A 82 -6.49 -14.94 0.13
CA GLN A 82 -7.88 -14.51 0.00
C GLN A 82 -8.16 -13.17 0.69
N VAL A 83 -7.52 -12.87 1.83
CA VAL A 83 -7.62 -11.55 2.48
C VAL A 83 -7.11 -10.47 1.53
N LEU A 84 -5.92 -10.66 0.95
CA LEU A 84 -5.32 -9.70 0.02
C LEU A 84 -6.17 -9.50 -1.24
N ASP A 85 -6.74 -10.58 -1.79
CA ASP A 85 -7.65 -10.49 -2.94
C ASP A 85 -8.91 -9.70 -2.61
N LEU A 86 -9.50 -9.94 -1.43
CA LEU A 86 -10.70 -9.22 -0.99
C LEU A 86 -10.43 -7.72 -0.78
N ILE A 87 -9.24 -7.37 -0.26
CA ILE A 87 -8.79 -5.97 -0.16
C ILE A 87 -8.65 -5.34 -1.54
N ASN A 88 -8.01 -6.04 -2.48
CA ASN A 88 -7.83 -5.58 -3.85
C ASN A 88 -9.18 -5.35 -4.55
N ILE A 89 -10.10 -6.31 -4.47
CA ILE A 89 -11.47 -6.21 -4.98
C ILE A 89 -12.22 -5.04 -4.33
N GLY A 90 -12.13 -4.93 -3.00
CA GLY A 90 -12.76 -3.84 -2.25
C GLY A 90 -12.33 -2.47 -2.76
N THR A 91 -11.02 -2.31 -2.95
CA THR A 91 -10.41 -1.06 -3.45
C THR A 91 -10.86 -0.74 -4.88
N ILE A 92 -10.82 -1.73 -5.79
CA ILE A 92 -11.29 -1.58 -7.18
C ILE A 92 -12.75 -1.13 -7.23
N LEU A 93 -13.61 -1.73 -6.42
CA LEU A 93 -15.03 -1.37 -6.35
C LEU A 93 -15.23 0.05 -5.84
N ILE A 94 -14.49 0.47 -4.82
CA ILE A 94 -14.59 1.84 -4.29
C ILE A 94 -14.14 2.87 -5.32
N ASP A 95 -12.98 2.66 -5.94
CA ASP A 95 -12.41 3.59 -6.90
C ASP A 95 -13.25 3.69 -8.20
N SER A 96 -13.95 2.62 -8.58
CA SER A 96 -14.94 2.63 -9.68
C SER A 96 -16.33 3.16 -9.28
N GLY A 97 -16.48 3.70 -8.07
CA GLY A 97 -17.71 4.34 -7.59
C GLY A 97 -18.73 3.41 -6.92
N LYS A 98 -18.43 2.11 -6.76
CA LYS A 98 -19.25 1.10 -6.08
C LYS A 98 -18.87 1.00 -4.60
N LYS A 99 -18.89 2.14 -3.90
CA LYS A 99 -18.37 2.26 -2.53
C LYS A 99 -18.97 1.26 -1.54
N GLU A 100 -20.29 1.04 -1.56
CA GLU A 100 -20.94 0.09 -0.63
C GLU A 100 -20.48 -1.36 -0.87
N ASP A 101 -20.32 -1.77 -2.12
CA ASP A 101 -19.87 -3.12 -2.46
C ASP A 101 -18.43 -3.33 -2.05
N GLY A 102 -17.57 -2.33 -2.28
CA GLY A 102 -16.17 -2.42 -1.89
C GLY A 102 -15.98 -2.40 -0.37
N MET A 103 -16.78 -1.62 0.37
CA MET A 103 -16.78 -1.68 1.84
C MET A 103 -17.18 -3.06 2.37
N ARG A 104 -18.19 -3.71 1.77
CA ARG A 104 -18.55 -5.09 2.14
C ARG A 104 -17.41 -6.06 1.93
N LYS A 105 -16.63 -5.89 0.86
CA LYS A 105 -15.46 -6.73 0.57
C LYS A 105 -14.31 -6.49 1.54
N LEU A 106 -14.09 -5.25 1.97
CA LEU A 106 -13.13 -4.94 3.03
C LEU A 106 -13.55 -5.50 4.39
N ASP A 107 -14.83 -5.43 4.74
CA ASP A 107 -15.33 -6.04 5.99
C ASP A 107 -15.17 -7.57 5.96
N GLU A 108 -15.44 -8.21 4.81
CA GLU A 108 -15.17 -9.64 4.59
C GLU A 108 -13.68 -9.98 4.75
N ALA A 109 -12.78 -9.15 4.22
CA ALA A 109 -11.34 -9.32 4.38
C ALA A 109 -10.92 -9.23 5.85
N ILE A 110 -11.45 -8.27 6.60
CA ILE A 110 -11.17 -8.09 8.04
C ILE A 110 -11.68 -9.30 8.85
N GLU A 111 -12.87 -9.81 8.55
CA GLU A 111 -13.41 -11.00 9.21
C GLU A 111 -12.52 -12.22 8.95
N LYS A 112 -12.11 -12.43 7.70
CA LYS A 112 -11.21 -13.54 7.33
C LYS A 112 -9.82 -13.39 7.93
N ALA A 113 -9.25 -12.19 7.94
CA ALA A 113 -7.97 -11.92 8.59
C ALA A 113 -7.99 -12.29 10.08
N LYS A 114 -9.09 -12.00 10.80
CA LYS A 114 -9.25 -12.40 12.20
C LYS A 114 -9.29 -13.93 12.40
N GLU A 115 -9.71 -14.70 11.41
CA GLU A 115 -9.70 -16.17 11.47
C GLU A 115 -8.28 -16.76 11.38
N THR A 116 -7.37 -16.07 10.70
CA THR A 116 -5.96 -16.49 10.55
C THR A 116 -5.16 -16.35 11.86
N ASN A 117 -5.58 -15.43 12.75
CA ASN A 117 -4.79 -14.95 13.90
C ASN A 117 -3.42 -14.34 13.49
N ASP A 118 -3.31 -13.87 12.25
CA ASP A 118 -2.18 -13.11 11.76
C ASP A 118 -2.45 -11.61 12.00
N ASP A 119 -1.72 -11.02 12.95
CA ASP A 119 -1.85 -9.61 13.30
C ASP A 119 -1.48 -8.69 12.13
N GLU A 120 -0.56 -9.10 11.24
CA GLU A 120 -0.13 -8.32 10.07
C GLU A 120 -1.28 -8.22 9.06
N LEU A 121 -1.93 -9.35 8.73
CA LEU A 121 -3.11 -9.35 7.85
C LEU A 121 -4.27 -8.54 8.42
N ILE A 122 -4.48 -8.58 9.74
CA ILE A 122 -5.49 -7.76 10.40
C ILE A 122 -5.15 -6.28 10.26
N MET A 123 -3.89 -5.88 10.48
CA MET A 123 -3.44 -4.50 10.35
C MET A 123 -3.59 -3.99 8.91
N ILE A 124 -3.13 -4.74 7.90
CA ILE A 124 -3.26 -4.39 6.48
C ILE A 124 -4.73 -4.17 6.10
N SER A 125 -5.63 -5.06 6.55
CA SER A 125 -7.07 -4.96 6.30
C SER A 125 -7.69 -3.72 6.96
N LEU A 126 -7.28 -3.42 8.19
CA LEU A 126 -7.74 -2.28 8.95
C LEU A 126 -7.23 -0.95 8.36
N THR A 127 -5.95 -0.87 8.01
CA THR A 127 -5.31 0.28 7.35
C THR A 127 -6.00 0.58 6.02
N SER A 128 -6.30 -0.45 5.23
CA SER A 128 -7.05 -0.32 3.98
C SER A 128 -8.42 0.32 4.20
N LYS A 129 -9.19 -0.17 5.18
CA LYS A 129 -10.48 0.43 5.56
C LYS A 129 -10.34 1.87 6.05
N ALA A 130 -9.35 2.15 6.89
CA ALA A 130 -9.11 3.48 7.44
C ALA A 130 -8.84 4.51 6.33
N GLY A 131 -8.06 4.14 5.31
CA GLY A 131 -7.80 5.00 4.14
C GLY A 131 -9.08 5.41 3.44
N ILE A 132 -9.98 4.45 3.20
CA ILE A 132 -11.25 4.67 2.52
C ILE A 132 -12.22 5.53 3.33
N ILE A 133 -12.30 5.30 4.64
CA ILE A 133 -13.25 6.03 5.49
C ILE A 133 -12.68 7.36 6.02
N SER A 134 -11.41 7.66 5.79
CA SER A 134 -10.72 8.85 6.35
C SER A 134 -11.40 10.20 6.06
N ASP A 135 -12.14 10.31 4.95
CA ASP A 135 -12.95 11.49 4.63
C ASP A 135 -14.36 11.46 5.21
N SER A 136 -15.02 10.30 5.18
CA SER A 136 -16.43 10.17 5.60
C SER A 136 -16.61 9.93 7.09
N ASP A 137 -15.66 9.25 7.72
CA ASP A 137 -15.57 8.99 9.16
C ASP A 137 -14.11 9.14 9.64
N PRO A 138 -13.61 10.39 9.71
CA PRO A 138 -12.24 10.65 10.13
C PRO A 138 -11.95 10.21 11.57
N ASP A 139 -12.97 10.12 12.43
CA ASP A 139 -12.78 9.76 13.83
C ASP A 139 -12.64 8.23 14.01
N GLU A 140 -13.36 7.42 13.22
CA GLU A 140 -13.12 5.97 13.14
C GLU A 140 -11.76 5.67 12.48
N ALA A 141 -11.46 6.29 11.33
CA ALA A 141 -10.16 6.11 10.66
C ALA A 141 -8.99 6.46 11.58
N PHE A 142 -9.09 7.56 12.34
CA PHE A 142 -8.04 7.97 13.27
C PHE A 142 -7.79 6.91 14.34
N LYS A 143 -8.85 6.30 14.91
CA LYS A 143 -8.69 5.23 15.91
C LYS A 143 -8.03 3.99 15.32
N ILE A 144 -8.41 3.63 14.10
CA ILE A 144 -7.82 2.48 13.40
C ILE A 144 -6.32 2.72 13.17
N TYR A 145 -5.96 3.84 12.56
CA TYR A 145 -4.55 4.17 12.33
C TYR A 145 -3.75 4.27 13.63
N GLN A 146 -4.35 4.78 14.71
CA GLN A 146 -3.68 4.82 16.00
C GLN A 146 -3.40 3.41 16.56
N ASP A 147 -4.36 2.49 16.45
CA ASP A 147 -4.18 1.10 16.89
C ASP A 147 -3.12 0.37 16.05
N VAL A 148 -3.15 0.55 14.72
CA VAL A 148 -2.14 -0.02 13.81
C VAL A 148 -0.76 0.53 14.13
N ALA A 149 -0.61 1.86 14.27
CA ALA A 149 0.67 2.48 14.61
C ALA A 149 1.23 1.97 15.96
N GLU A 150 0.37 1.77 16.97
CA GLU A 150 0.83 1.24 18.27
C GLU A 150 1.31 -0.23 18.16
N LYS A 151 0.60 -1.06 17.38
CA LYS A 151 0.93 -2.48 17.23
C LYS A 151 2.16 -2.71 16.36
N SER A 152 2.19 -2.11 15.17
CA SER A 152 3.30 -2.17 14.22
C SER A 152 4.61 -1.68 14.84
N GLU A 153 4.56 -0.59 15.63
CA GLU A 153 5.74 -0.12 16.37
C GLU A 153 6.30 -1.15 17.35
N LYS A 154 5.44 -1.93 18.04
CA LYS A 154 5.88 -2.93 19.03
C LYS A 154 6.59 -4.12 18.41
N ILE A 155 6.24 -4.46 17.18
CA ILE A 155 6.83 -5.58 16.44
C ILE A 155 7.90 -5.14 15.43
N GLU A 156 8.22 -3.84 15.40
CA GLU A 156 9.16 -3.23 14.45
C GLU A 156 8.77 -3.42 12.98
N ASP A 157 7.47 -3.49 12.70
CA ASP A 157 6.92 -3.40 11.35
C ASP A 157 6.85 -1.93 10.95
N TRP A 158 7.87 -1.47 10.24
CA TRP A 158 8.00 -0.06 9.88
C TRP A 158 7.12 0.34 8.69
N GLU A 159 6.68 -0.61 7.86
CA GLU A 159 5.83 -0.34 6.70
C GLU A 159 4.44 0.10 7.18
N ASP A 160 3.76 -0.76 7.93
CA ASP A 160 2.45 -0.46 8.51
C ASP A 160 2.50 0.71 9.49
N TYR A 161 3.61 0.86 10.22
CA TYR A 161 3.80 1.97 11.15
C TYR A 161 3.77 3.33 10.45
N PHE A 162 4.61 3.52 9.43
CA PHE A 162 4.72 4.81 8.75
C PHE A 162 3.50 5.10 7.89
N ASP A 163 2.87 4.08 7.32
CA ASP A 163 1.61 4.23 6.59
C ASP A 163 0.48 4.67 7.52
N ALA A 164 0.38 4.08 8.71
CA ALA A 164 -0.58 4.52 9.70
C ALA A 164 -0.32 5.95 10.21
N LEU A 165 0.94 6.32 10.43
CA LEU A 165 1.30 7.71 10.77
C LEU A 165 0.91 8.68 9.66
N SER A 166 1.14 8.32 8.39
CA SER A 166 0.71 9.11 7.23
C SER A 166 -0.80 9.36 7.24
N GLY A 167 -1.59 8.32 7.51
CA GLY A 167 -3.03 8.42 7.71
C GLY A 167 -3.41 9.41 8.82
N LEU A 168 -2.78 9.29 10.00
CA LEU A 168 -3.01 10.19 11.14
C LEU A 168 -2.63 11.64 10.84
N ILE A 169 -1.51 11.87 10.16
CA ILE A 169 -1.05 13.20 9.73
C ILE A 169 -2.08 13.81 8.79
N ASN A 170 -2.53 13.08 7.77
CA ASN A 170 -3.50 13.55 6.80
C ASN A 170 -4.86 13.89 7.42
N ILE A 171 -5.36 13.06 8.35
CA ILE A 171 -6.58 13.37 9.09
C ILE A 171 -6.39 14.60 9.98
N THR A 172 -5.25 14.70 10.68
CA THR A 172 -4.94 15.83 11.56
C THR A 172 -4.81 17.12 10.77
N ARG A 173 -4.19 17.09 9.59
CA ARG A 173 -3.95 18.27 8.73
C ARG A 173 -5.23 19.01 8.41
N LYS A 174 -6.34 18.29 8.19
CA LYS A 174 -7.67 18.87 7.92
C LYS A 174 -8.24 19.68 9.10
N LYS A 175 -7.78 19.40 10.32
CA LYS A 175 -8.28 20.02 11.57
C LYS A 175 -7.26 21.02 12.15
N ASP A 176 -5.97 20.74 12.05
CA ASP A 176 -4.87 21.49 12.63
C ASP A 176 -3.57 21.22 11.84
N GLU A 177 -3.25 22.10 10.89
CA GLU A 177 -2.07 21.97 10.03
C GLU A 177 -0.76 22.06 10.82
N GLY A 178 -0.69 22.90 11.87
CA GLY A 178 0.51 23.04 12.69
C GLY A 178 0.80 21.77 13.49
N LYS A 179 -0.23 21.13 14.04
CA LYS A 179 -0.08 19.83 14.71
C LYS A 179 0.29 18.73 13.73
N ALA A 180 -0.33 18.70 12.54
CA ALA A 180 0.04 17.74 11.51
C ALA A 180 1.50 17.91 11.05
N PHE A 181 1.98 19.15 10.93
CA PHE A 181 3.38 19.43 10.63
C PHE A 181 4.31 18.84 11.69
N GLN A 182 4.01 19.07 12.98
CA GLN A 182 4.79 18.49 14.08
C GLN A 182 4.81 16.95 14.01
N MET A 183 3.65 16.33 13.77
CA MET A 183 3.56 14.87 13.64
C MET A 183 4.39 14.34 12.46
N ALA A 184 4.39 15.04 11.32
CA ALA A 184 5.19 14.67 10.16
C ALA A 184 6.70 14.77 10.44
N MET A 185 7.12 15.82 11.15
CA MET A 185 8.52 15.98 11.58
C MET A 185 8.95 14.90 12.58
N ASP A 186 8.10 14.57 13.55
CA ASP A 186 8.36 13.49 14.52
C ASP A 186 8.51 12.13 13.81
N ALA A 187 7.70 11.88 12.78
CA ALA A 187 7.78 10.67 11.95
C ALA A 187 9.10 10.61 11.17
N ILE A 188 9.51 11.71 10.53
CA ILE A 188 10.79 11.81 9.82
C ILE A 188 11.97 11.58 10.77
N ASP A 189 11.96 12.22 11.95
CA ASP A 189 13.04 12.07 12.94
C ASP A 189 13.18 10.61 13.40
N LYS A 190 12.04 9.92 13.59
CA LYS A 190 12.04 8.50 13.94
C LYS A 190 12.54 7.63 12.80
N LEU A 191 12.08 7.87 11.57
CA LEU A 191 12.55 7.19 10.36
C LEU A 191 14.08 7.30 10.24
N GLU A 192 14.62 8.53 10.36
CA GLU A 192 16.06 8.77 10.28
C GLU A 192 16.81 8.06 11.41
N LYS A 193 16.27 8.06 12.64
CA LYS A 193 16.87 7.34 13.77
C LYS A 193 16.94 5.84 13.53
N ILE A 194 15.89 5.23 12.98
CA ILE A 194 15.87 3.81 12.62
C ILE A 194 16.89 3.55 11.50
N SER A 195 16.88 4.36 10.45
CA SER A 195 17.80 4.24 9.31
C SER A 195 19.28 4.31 9.73
N ALA A 196 19.60 5.08 10.77
CA ALA A 196 20.95 5.20 11.30
C ALA A 196 21.49 3.88 11.90
N THR A 197 20.59 2.97 12.31
CA THR A 197 20.94 1.63 12.80
C THR A 197 21.27 0.64 11.67
N ILE A 198 20.81 0.92 10.44
CA ILE A 198 21.07 0.11 9.26
C ILE A 198 22.53 0.29 8.84
N LYS A 199 23.28 -0.81 8.80
CA LYS A 199 24.74 -0.81 8.54
C LYS A 199 25.07 -0.59 7.08
N SER A 200 24.33 -1.23 6.18
CA SER A 200 24.56 -1.09 4.74
C SER A 200 24.07 0.28 4.29
N LYS A 201 24.96 1.05 3.65
CA LYS A 201 24.57 2.34 3.05
C LYS A 201 23.48 2.16 2.00
N LYS A 202 23.53 1.05 1.25
CA LYS A 202 22.54 0.72 0.22
C LYS A 202 21.17 0.47 0.85
N GLU A 203 21.09 -0.43 1.83
CA GLU A 203 19.82 -0.77 2.49
C GLU A 203 19.25 0.44 3.25
N ARG A 204 20.11 1.27 3.86
CA ARG A 204 19.68 2.51 4.51
C ARG A 204 18.99 3.44 3.53
N LYS A 205 19.59 3.60 2.34
CA LYS A 205 19.04 4.45 1.29
C LYS A 205 17.71 3.89 0.80
N GLU A 206 17.65 2.60 0.49
CA GLU A 206 16.42 1.91 0.07
C GLU A 206 15.32 2.07 1.13
N PHE A 207 15.66 1.93 2.42
CA PHE A 207 14.73 2.15 3.52
C PHE A 207 14.19 3.58 3.60
N ILE A 208 15.05 4.60 3.47
CA ILE A 208 14.58 6.00 3.44
C ILE A 208 13.74 6.28 2.19
N GLU A 209 14.12 5.73 1.04
CA GLU A 209 13.38 5.87 -0.22
C GLU A 209 11.97 5.28 -0.12
N SER A 210 11.79 4.13 0.53
CA SER A 210 10.46 3.54 0.77
C SER A 210 9.49 4.48 1.51
N PHE A 211 10.01 5.38 2.33
CA PHE A 211 9.22 6.30 3.16
C PHE A 211 9.43 7.78 2.78
N SER A 212 9.91 8.06 1.57
CA SER A 212 10.16 9.44 1.12
C SER A 212 8.91 10.30 1.13
N TYR A 213 7.73 9.69 0.97
CA TYR A 213 6.43 10.35 1.01
C TYR A 213 6.19 11.12 2.32
N LEU A 214 6.84 10.75 3.43
CA LEU A 214 6.75 11.50 4.70
C LEU A 214 7.43 12.87 4.58
N TYR A 215 8.58 12.95 3.89
CA TYR A 215 9.27 14.20 3.61
C TYR A 215 8.47 15.08 2.66
N ASP A 216 7.86 14.48 1.63
CA ASP A 216 6.99 15.20 0.70
C ASP A 216 5.77 15.77 1.45
N THR A 217 5.13 14.94 2.28
CA THR A 217 3.99 15.36 3.12
C THR A 217 4.37 16.50 4.07
N ALA A 218 5.50 16.39 4.76
CA ALA A 218 5.97 17.46 5.66
C ALA A 218 6.29 18.75 4.89
N SER A 219 6.92 18.64 3.73
CA SER A 219 7.22 19.78 2.85
C SER A 219 5.94 20.46 2.36
N ASP A 220 4.94 19.69 1.95
CA ASP A 220 3.64 20.20 1.51
C ASP A 220 2.88 20.91 2.62
N ILE A 221 2.94 20.39 3.85
CA ILE A 221 2.33 21.05 5.01
C ILE A 221 3.09 22.33 5.35
N ALA A 222 4.43 22.33 5.34
CA ALA A 222 5.23 23.54 5.56
C ALA A 222 4.89 24.63 4.55
N MET A 223 4.76 24.26 3.27
CA MET A 223 4.34 25.18 2.21
C MET A 223 2.92 25.72 2.44
N ALA A 224 1.98 24.88 2.89
CA ALA A 224 0.62 25.31 3.23
C ALA A 224 0.60 26.30 4.42
N LEU A 225 1.55 26.18 5.34
CA LEU A 225 1.78 27.10 6.46
C LEU A 225 2.59 28.36 6.08
N ASP A 226 2.86 28.58 4.79
CA ASP A 226 3.73 29.65 4.27
C ASP A 226 5.18 29.61 4.83
N ASN A 227 5.64 28.44 5.31
CA ASN A 227 7.01 28.25 5.82
C ASN A 227 7.93 27.62 4.76
N VAL A 228 8.38 28.44 3.82
CA VAL A 228 9.26 28.03 2.73
C VAL A 228 10.64 27.58 3.22
N GLU A 229 11.13 28.14 4.34
CA GLU A 229 12.43 27.78 4.90
C GLU A 229 12.43 26.32 5.39
N ASP A 230 11.39 25.93 6.12
CA ASP A 230 11.21 24.54 6.58
C ASP A 230 11.07 23.58 5.39
N ALA A 231 10.28 23.93 4.37
CA ALA A 231 10.13 23.10 3.17
C ALA A 231 11.48 22.86 2.46
N ILE A 232 12.33 23.89 2.37
CA ILE A 232 13.69 23.77 1.81
C ILE A 232 14.58 22.91 2.72
N GLU A 233 14.46 23.02 4.04
CA GLU A 233 15.22 22.23 4.99
C GLU A 233 14.85 20.74 4.90
N ILE A 234 13.56 20.42 4.82
CA ILE A 234 13.05 19.04 4.69
C ILE A 234 13.55 18.42 3.37
N ALA A 235 13.47 19.14 2.25
CA ALA A 235 14.00 18.67 0.98
C ALA A 235 15.52 18.40 1.04
N LYS A 236 16.27 19.24 1.75
CA LYS A 236 17.72 19.01 1.98
C LYS A 236 17.97 17.80 2.87
N ARG A 237 17.14 17.56 3.89
CA ARG A 237 17.25 16.35 4.73
C ARG A 237 17.16 15.10 3.87
N LEU A 238 16.12 14.99 3.04
CA LEU A 238 15.96 13.84 2.13
C LEU A 238 17.15 13.68 1.18
N GLN A 239 17.63 14.78 0.57
CA GLN A 239 18.81 14.73 -0.31
C GLN A 239 20.08 14.25 0.41
N ASN A 240 20.24 14.57 1.71
CA ASN A 240 21.39 14.15 2.49
C ASN A 240 21.34 12.65 2.86
N GLN A 241 20.16 12.01 2.80
CA GLN A 241 20.01 10.58 3.02
C GLN A 241 20.25 9.75 1.75
N ALA A 242 20.25 10.38 0.57
CA ALA A 242 20.37 9.75 -0.76
C ALA A 242 21.81 9.38 -1.20
#